data_AF-A0A7R9L5Y1-F1
#
_entry.id   AF-A0A7R9L5Y1-F1
#
_cell.length_a   1.000
_cell.length_b   1.000
_cell.length_c   1.000
_cell.angle_alpha   90.00
_cell.angle_beta   90.00
_cell.angle_gamma   90.00
#
_symmetry.space_group_name_H-M   'P 1'
#
loop_
_entity.id
_entity.type
_entity.pdbx_description
1 polymer ?
#
loop_
_entity_poly.entity_id
_entity_poly.type
_entity_poly.pdbx_seq_one_letter_code
_entity_poly.pdbx_strand_id
1 'polypeptide(L)'
;VKILPEYELTNPLKQRTQTLTGVTGRPLAECSRWPQWVYELYDPNLLMDRIKVYLKTWQFNDYSSPAPLKPCEFSYWVASNLPMDDSQRCQLLTINSSVQRLRFELSLLQKYSYLCCSECKTKICEKEDVIVMSVNGPQGTYVNPSGCVHELMTVSKTMNIVLIGRSSAEFSWFPGYAWTICRCARCNGHMGWKFSCVDKKLRPEWFWGLCRSSLEPGLKIDDEISWKPVL
;
A
#
# COMPACT_ATOMS: atom_id res chain seq x y z
N VAL A 1 33.67 -72.19 -2.40
CA VAL A 1 33.07 -71.08 -1.62
C VAL A 1 32.20 -70.28 -2.57
N LYS A 2 30.89 -70.19 -2.30
CA LYS A 2 29.95 -69.48 -3.17
C LYS A 2 29.85 -68.04 -2.65
N ILE A 3 30.48 -67.10 -3.35
CA ILE A 3 30.43 -65.68 -3.00
C ILE A 3 29.08 -65.15 -3.48
N LEU A 4 28.27 -64.63 -2.56
CA LEU A 4 26.99 -64.00 -2.89
C LEU A 4 27.25 -62.60 -3.47
N PRO A 5 26.40 -62.12 -4.40
CA PRO A 5 26.56 -60.80 -4.99
C PRO A 5 26.36 -59.71 -3.96
N GLU A 6 27.08 -58.59 -4.12
CA GLU A 6 26.89 -57.38 -3.31
C GLU A 6 25.45 -56.89 -3.44
N TYR A 7 24.78 -56.77 -2.29
CA TYR A 7 23.46 -56.16 -2.21
C TYR A 7 23.64 -54.66 -1.97
N GLU A 8 23.34 -53.85 -2.98
CA GLU A 8 23.27 -52.40 -2.81
C GLU A 8 22.15 -52.06 -1.82
N LEU A 9 22.52 -51.71 -0.59
CA LEU A 9 21.60 -51.06 0.33
C LEU A 9 21.18 -49.72 -0.31
N THR A 10 19.90 -49.60 -0.64
CA THR A 10 19.36 -48.32 -1.09
C THR A 10 19.68 -47.27 -0.04
N ASN A 11 20.35 -46.19 -0.46
CA ASN A 11 20.76 -45.12 0.44
C ASN A 11 19.52 -44.66 1.25
N PRO A 12 19.50 -44.80 2.58
CA PRO A 12 18.32 -44.49 3.39
C PRO A 12 17.93 -43.00 3.29
N LEU A 13 18.85 -42.15 2.83
CA LEU A 13 18.58 -40.75 2.53
C LEU A 13 17.93 -40.54 1.16
N LYS A 14 18.07 -41.44 0.17
CA LYS A 14 17.37 -41.32 -1.12
C LYS A 14 15.85 -41.45 -0.97
N GLN A 15 15.36 -42.35 -0.11
CA GLN A 15 13.92 -42.46 0.21
C GLN A 15 13.40 -41.25 0.99
N ARG A 16 14.22 -40.69 1.89
CA ARG A 16 13.87 -39.48 2.65
C ARG A 16 13.90 -38.22 1.77
N THR A 17 14.78 -38.14 0.79
CA THR A 17 14.88 -36.94 -0.07
C THR A 17 13.71 -36.86 -1.06
N GLN A 18 13.18 -38.00 -1.52
CA GLN A 18 11.97 -38.03 -2.37
C GLN A 18 10.68 -37.66 -1.61
N THR A 19 10.66 -37.80 -0.29
CA THR A 19 9.53 -37.39 0.58
C THR A 19 9.66 -35.98 1.14
N LEU A 20 10.85 -35.37 1.06
CA LEU A 20 11.14 -34.02 1.58
C LEU A 20 10.88 -32.89 0.58
N THR A 21 10.65 -33.21 -0.69
CA THR A 21 10.13 -32.26 -1.66
C THR A 21 8.65 -32.56 -1.88
N GLY A 22 7.78 -31.91 -1.10
CA GLY A 22 6.39 -31.76 -1.52
C GLY A 22 6.37 -31.17 -2.94
N VAL A 23 5.34 -31.53 -3.73
CA VAL A 23 5.12 -31.20 -5.15
C VAL A 23 5.25 -29.69 -5.49
N THR A 24 5.49 -28.82 -4.50
CA THR A 24 5.60 -27.36 -4.59
C THR A 24 6.87 -26.76 -4.00
N GLY A 25 7.86 -27.56 -3.54
CA GLY A 25 9.12 -27.03 -2.99
C GLY A 25 9.00 -26.33 -1.63
N ARG A 26 7.89 -26.52 -0.89
CA ARG A 26 7.71 -25.97 0.45
C ARG A 26 8.38 -26.86 1.51
N PRO A 27 9.15 -26.30 2.47
CA PRO A 27 9.66 -27.07 3.59
C PRO A 27 8.49 -27.60 4.43
N LEU A 28 8.52 -28.89 4.75
CA LEU A 28 7.56 -29.49 5.67
C LEU A 28 7.75 -28.85 7.05
N ALA A 29 6.80 -28.02 7.49
CA ALA A 29 6.86 -27.40 8.81
C ALA A 29 6.99 -28.44 9.94
N GLU A 30 6.45 -29.65 9.71
CA GLU A 30 6.57 -30.84 10.54
C GLU A 30 8.02 -31.28 10.82
N CYS A 31 8.96 -30.93 9.93
CA CYS A 31 10.38 -31.22 10.07
C CYS A 31 11.18 -30.05 10.69
N SER A 32 10.49 -29.04 11.23
CA SER A 32 11.09 -27.82 11.74
C SER A 32 10.66 -27.51 13.17
N ARG A 33 11.28 -26.48 13.77
CA ARG A 33 10.93 -26.02 15.13
C ARG A 33 9.67 -25.18 15.20
N TRP A 34 9.13 -24.74 14.06
CA TRP A 34 8.02 -23.78 14.01
C TRP A 34 6.78 -24.42 13.38
N PRO A 35 5.57 -24.13 13.89
CA PRO A 35 4.33 -24.60 13.29
C PRO A 35 4.11 -23.96 11.91
N GLN A 36 3.28 -24.61 11.08
CA GLN A 36 2.98 -24.20 9.70
C GLN A 36 2.57 -22.72 9.59
N TRP A 37 1.73 -22.23 10.51
CA TRP A 37 1.26 -20.84 10.50
C TRP A 37 2.40 -19.82 10.57
N VAL A 38 3.56 -20.14 11.16
CA VAL A 38 4.72 -19.24 11.19
C VAL A 38 5.27 -19.05 9.78
N TYR A 39 5.45 -20.13 9.01
CA TYR A 39 5.91 -20.04 7.63
C TYR A 39 4.93 -19.27 6.75
N GLU A 40 3.63 -19.43 6.99
CA GLU A 40 2.59 -18.68 6.28
C GLU A 40 2.68 -17.16 6.54
N LEU A 41 3.25 -16.72 7.66
CA LEU A 41 3.51 -15.30 7.90
C LEU A 41 4.65 -14.75 7.02
N TYR A 42 5.50 -15.60 6.44
CA TYR A 42 6.63 -15.22 5.59
C TYR A 42 6.49 -15.71 4.13
N ASP A 43 5.41 -16.40 3.80
CA ASP A 43 5.11 -16.81 2.43
C ASP A 43 4.71 -15.57 1.60
N PRO A 44 5.45 -15.23 0.54
CA PRO A 44 5.21 -14.00 -0.22
C PRO A 44 3.84 -14.01 -0.93
N ASN A 45 3.33 -15.16 -1.35
CA ASN A 45 2.04 -15.23 -2.04
C ASN A 45 0.89 -15.00 -1.06
N LEU A 46 0.95 -15.62 0.13
CA LEU A 46 -0.04 -15.40 1.19
C LEU A 46 -0.03 -13.94 1.68
N LEU A 47 1.15 -13.33 1.79
CA LEU A 47 1.28 -11.90 2.12
C LEU A 47 0.64 -11.01 1.04
N MET A 48 0.95 -11.26 -0.24
CA MET A 48 0.33 -10.55 -1.36
C MET A 48 -1.19 -10.68 -1.34
N ASP A 49 -1.72 -11.88 -1.10
CA ASP A 49 -3.17 -12.12 -1.07
C ASP A 49 -3.85 -11.41 0.10
N ARG A 50 -3.22 -11.38 1.29
CA ARG A 50 -3.70 -10.60 2.44
C ARG A 50 -3.71 -9.10 2.14
N ILE A 51 -2.65 -8.57 1.50
CA ILE A 51 -2.60 -7.16 1.10
C ILE A 51 -3.72 -6.85 0.10
N LYS A 52 -3.92 -7.68 -0.93
CA LYS A 52 -4.98 -7.51 -1.92
C LYS A 52 -6.37 -7.39 -1.29
N VAL A 53 -6.65 -8.06 -0.17
CA VAL A 53 -7.93 -7.90 0.56
C VAL A 53 -8.13 -6.45 1.01
N TYR A 54 -7.10 -5.81 1.55
CA TYR A 54 -7.17 -4.39 1.90
C TYR A 54 -7.22 -3.49 0.67
N LEU A 55 -6.50 -3.83 -0.39
CA LEU A 55 -6.52 -3.01 -1.61
C LEU A 55 -7.87 -3.05 -2.32
N LYS A 56 -8.65 -4.14 -2.20
CA LYS A 56 -10.03 -4.19 -2.72
C LYS A 56 -10.94 -3.11 -2.14
N THR A 57 -10.62 -2.55 -0.97
CA THR A 57 -11.40 -1.42 -0.43
C THR A 57 -11.11 -0.13 -1.18
N TRP A 58 -9.98 -0.03 -1.86
CA TRP A 58 -9.72 1.07 -2.79
C TRP A 58 -10.62 0.87 -4.00
N GLN A 59 -11.38 1.91 -4.34
CA GLN A 59 -12.29 1.89 -5.48
C GLN A 59 -11.47 2.00 -6.78
N PHE A 60 -10.89 0.87 -7.22
CA PHE A 60 -10.24 0.76 -8.52
C PHE A 60 -11.29 0.88 -9.62
N ASN A 61 -11.09 1.81 -10.54
CA ASN A 61 -11.89 1.90 -11.77
C ASN A 61 -11.38 0.89 -12.80
N ASP A 62 -12.21 0.58 -13.81
CA ASP A 62 -11.94 -0.40 -14.88
C ASP A 62 -10.62 -0.16 -15.65
N TYR A 63 -10.07 1.06 -15.60
CA TYR A 63 -8.83 1.46 -16.26
C TYR A 63 -7.56 1.27 -15.43
N SER A 64 -7.67 0.73 -14.21
CA SER A 64 -6.53 0.56 -13.31
C SER A 64 -5.61 -0.55 -13.82
N SER A 65 -4.29 -0.33 -13.81
CA SER A 65 -3.35 -1.38 -14.18
C SER A 65 -3.45 -2.54 -13.20
N PRO A 66 -3.39 -3.81 -13.67
CA PRO A 66 -3.44 -4.96 -12.78
C PRO A 66 -2.22 -4.94 -11.85
N ALA A 67 -2.41 -5.38 -10.61
CA ALA A 67 -1.32 -5.48 -9.65
C ALA A 67 -0.25 -6.48 -10.13
N PRO A 68 1.06 -6.20 -9.94
CA PRO A 68 2.13 -7.08 -10.37
C PRO A 68 2.05 -8.48 -9.76
N LEU A 69 2.47 -9.51 -10.52
CA LEU A 69 2.44 -10.91 -10.07
C LEU A 69 3.67 -11.32 -9.26
N LYS A 70 4.81 -10.68 -9.48
CA LYS A 70 6.05 -11.01 -8.76
C LYS A 70 6.11 -10.29 -7.42
N PRO A 71 6.49 -10.96 -6.31
CA PRO A 71 6.53 -10.35 -4.98
C PRO A 71 7.40 -9.08 -4.87
N CYS A 72 8.53 -9.05 -5.59
CA CYS A 72 9.43 -7.90 -5.58
C CYS A 72 8.81 -6.65 -6.24
N GLU A 73 8.17 -6.84 -7.40
CA GLU A 73 7.49 -5.77 -8.14
C GLU A 73 6.23 -5.32 -7.39
N PHE A 74 5.46 -6.28 -6.84
CA PHE A 74 4.25 -6.00 -6.09
C PHE A 74 4.53 -5.18 -4.82
N SER A 75 5.58 -5.50 -4.04
CA SER A 75 5.93 -4.72 -2.84
C SER A 75 6.25 -3.26 -3.18
N TYR A 76 7.03 -2.99 -4.23
CA TYR A 76 7.27 -1.59 -4.64
C TYR A 76 5.99 -0.90 -5.13
N TRP A 77 5.12 -1.61 -5.84
CA TRP A 77 3.84 -1.09 -6.29
C TRP A 77 2.88 -0.79 -5.13
N VAL A 78 2.90 -1.59 -4.06
CA VAL A 78 2.15 -1.29 -2.83
C VAL A 78 2.75 -0.07 -2.15
N ALA A 79 4.07 -0.03 -1.97
CA ALA A 79 4.78 1.07 -1.33
C ALA A 79 4.58 2.43 -2.03
N SER A 80 4.36 2.45 -3.35
CA SER A 80 4.06 3.68 -4.10
C SER A 80 2.64 4.20 -3.86
N ASN A 81 1.76 3.39 -3.28
CA ASN A 81 0.34 3.72 -3.11
C ASN A 81 -0.11 3.85 -1.65
N LEU A 82 0.75 3.49 -0.69
CA LEU A 82 0.43 3.60 0.73
C LEU A 82 0.60 5.04 1.26
N PRO A 83 -0.33 5.51 2.11
CA PRO A 83 -0.11 6.74 2.86
C PRO A 83 1.00 6.47 3.87
N MET A 84 2.17 7.04 3.61
CA MET A 84 3.35 6.94 4.48
C MET A 84 4.00 8.31 4.62
N ASP A 85 4.46 8.60 5.83
CA ASP A 85 5.37 9.72 6.06
C ASP A 85 6.76 9.46 5.44
N ASP A 86 7.61 10.48 5.36
CA ASP A 86 8.94 10.37 4.75
C ASP A 86 9.86 9.39 5.49
N SER A 87 9.74 9.29 6.81
CA SER A 87 10.54 8.40 7.64
C SER A 87 10.21 6.93 7.35
N GLN A 88 8.92 6.60 7.32
CA GLN A 88 8.40 5.27 6.96
C GLN A 88 8.78 4.89 5.53
N ARG A 89 8.67 5.83 4.57
CA ARG A 89 9.11 5.60 3.18
C ARG A 89 10.59 5.32 3.10
N CYS A 90 11.43 6.12 3.77
CA CYS A 90 12.87 5.88 3.81
C CYS A 90 13.17 4.51 4.43
N GLN A 91 12.54 4.16 5.54
CA GLN A 91 12.71 2.86 6.18
C GLN A 91 12.34 1.72 5.22
N LEU A 92 11.18 1.78 4.56
CA LEU A 92 10.76 0.76 3.61
C LEU A 92 11.76 0.60 2.46
N LEU A 93 12.30 1.70 1.94
CA LEU A 93 13.30 1.69 0.86
C LEU A 93 14.63 1.06 1.26
N THR A 94 14.98 1.01 2.55
CA THR A 94 16.19 0.31 3.03
C THR A 94 16.03 -1.22 3.09
N ILE A 95 14.81 -1.74 2.99
CA ILE A 95 14.53 -3.17 3.14
C ILE A 95 14.80 -3.92 1.83
N ASN A 96 15.85 -4.74 1.81
CA ASN A 96 16.28 -5.50 0.63
C ASN A 96 15.55 -6.85 0.42
N SER A 97 14.55 -7.17 1.24
CA SER A 97 13.72 -8.38 1.11
C SER A 97 12.29 -8.02 0.74
N SER A 98 11.77 -8.62 -0.34
CA SER A 98 10.36 -8.43 -0.71
C SER A 98 9.42 -8.95 0.38
N VAL A 99 9.76 -10.04 1.07
CA VAL A 99 8.94 -10.58 2.16
C VAL A 99 8.83 -9.59 3.32
N GLN A 100 9.96 -8.99 3.71
CA GLN A 100 9.98 -8.01 4.80
C GLN A 100 9.24 -6.72 4.42
N ARG A 101 9.36 -6.27 3.16
CA ARG A 101 8.57 -5.14 2.64
C ARG A 101 7.07 -5.43 2.67
N LEU A 102 6.63 -6.59 2.18
CA LEU A 102 5.22 -6.99 2.22
C LEU A 102 4.68 -7.07 3.65
N ARG A 103 5.47 -7.53 4.62
CA ARG A 103 5.08 -7.57 6.03
C ARG A 103 4.95 -6.18 6.62
N PHE A 104 5.90 -5.30 6.32
CA PHE A 104 5.84 -3.88 6.70
C PHE A 104 4.57 -3.23 6.15
N GLU A 105 4.35 -3.36 4.85
CA GLU A 105 3.19 -2.81 4.13
C GLU A 105 1.85 -3.34 4.69
N LEU A 106 1.76 -4.65 4.91
CA LEU A 106 0.58 -5.29 5.50
C LEU A 106 0.32 -4.78 6.92
N SER A 107 1.38 -4.65 7.73
CA SER A 107 1.25 -4.17 9.10
C SER A 107 0.75 -2.72 9.14
N LEU A 108 1.20 -1.87 8.22
CA LEU A 108 0.71 -0.51 8.08
C LEU A 108 -0.76 -0.51 7.69
N LEU A 109 -1.12 -1.23 6.63
CA LEU A 109 -2.51 -1.38 6.16
C LEU A 109 -3.46 -1.86 7.26
N GLN A 110 -3.01 -2.73 8.15
CA GLN A 110 -3.82 -3.24 9.25
C GLN A 110 -4.07 -2.20 10.36
N LYS A 111 -3.15 -1.24 10.53
CA LYS A 111 -3.06 -0.41 11.72
C LYS A 111 -3.60 1.00 11.54
N TYR A 112 -3.37 1.62 10.39
CA TYR A 112 -3.96 2.92 10.14
C TYR A 112 -5.46 2.80 9.84
N SER A 113 -6.22 3.75 10.35
CA SER A 113 -7.68 3.81 10.20
C SER A 113 -8.16 5.10 9.53
N TYR A 114 -7.38 6.17 9.62
CA TYR A 114 -7.68 7.45 9.00
C TYR A 114 -6.41 8.18 8.58
N LEU A 115 -6.56 9.29 7.86
CA LEU A 115 -5.48 10.23 7.58
C LEU A 115 -5.73 11.55 8.31
N CYS A 116 -4.69 12.14 8.87
CA CYS A 116 -4.73 13.41 9.58
C CYS A 116 -3.75 14.41 8.99
N CYS A 117 -3.91 15.68 9.34
CA CYS A 117 -2.97 16.74 8.99
C CYS A 117 -1.63 16.50 9.68
N SER A 118 -0.53 16.48 8.91
CA SER A 118 0.82 16.25 9.46
C SER A 118 1.25 17.31 10.48
N GLU A 119 0.76 18.56 10.35
CA GLU A 119 1.10 19.67 11.25
C GLU A 119 0.33 19.63 12.57
N CYS A 120 -1.00 19.47 12.54
CA CYS A 120 -1.86 19.63 13.73
C CYS A 120 -2.61 18.36 14.16
N LYS A 121 -2.40 17.24 13.46
CA LYS A 121 -2.99 15.92 13.70
C LYS A 121 -4.52 15.87 13.64
N THR A 122 -5.18 16.94 13.17
CA THR A 122 -6.63 16.92 12.95
C THR A 122 -6.96 15.94 11.83
N LYS A 123 -7.91 15.05 12.09
CA LYS A 123 -8.42 14.06 11.13
C LYS A 123 -8.96 14.73 9.86
N ILE A 124 -8.60 14.20 8.69
CA ILE A 124 -8.93 14.76 7.36
C ILE A 124 -9.82 13.83 6.55
N CYS A 125 -9.60 12.52 6.56
CA CYS A 125 -10.47 11.56 5.90
C CYS A 125 -10.35 10.17 6.54
N GLU A 126 -11.34 9.31 6.30
CA GLU A 126 -11.26 7.90 6.69
C GLU A 126 -10.40 7.13 5.67
N LYS A 127 -9.93 5.94 6.06
CA LYS A 127 -9.23 5.02 5.15
C LYS A 127 -10.11 4.62 3.96
N GLU A 128 -11.40 4.45 4.20
CA GLU A 128 -12.40 4.03 3.21
C GLU A 128 -12.70 5.10 2.17
N ASP A 129 -12.34 6.36 2.44
CA ASP A 129 -12.54 7.46 1.50
C ASP A 129 -11.51 7.47 0.37
N VAL A 130 -10.44 6.67 0.45
CA VAL A 130 -9.40 6.57 -0.59
C VAL A 130 -9.98 5.99 -1.89
N ILE A 131 -9.81 6.72 -2.98
CA ILE A 131 -10.28 6.34 -4.33
C ILE A 131 -9.14 6.39 -5.33
N VAL A 132 -9.31 5.71 -6.47
CA VAL A 132 -8.31 5.62 -7.53
C VAL A 132 -8.73 6.47 -8.71
N MET A 133 -8.07 7.61 -8.89
CA MET A 133 -8.26 8.50 -10.05
C MET A 133 -7.14 8.40 -11.10
N SER A 134 -6.12 7.57 -10.85
CA SER A 134 -4.95 7.36 -11.72
C SER A 134 -4.75 5.88 -12.02
N VAL A 135 -4.18 5.56 -13.19
CA VAL A 135 -3.87 4.19 -13.61
C VAL A 135 -2.89 3.47 -12.69
N ASN A 136 -2.10 4.23 -11.92
CA ASN A 136 -1.07 3.72 -11.01
C ASN A 136 -1.57 3.43 -9.59
N GLY A 137 -2.81 3.85 -9.28
CA GLY A 137 -3.43 3.70 -7.97
C GLY A 137 -3.88 5.04 -7.35
N PRO A 138 -4.18 5.08 -6.04
CA PRO A 138 -4.70 6.26 -5.36
C PRO A 138 -3.65 7.37 -5.18
N GLN A 139 -2.37 7.10 -5.41
CA GLN A 139 -1.31 8.10 -5.38
C GLN A 139 -0.73 8.41 -6.76
N GLY A 140 -0.40 9.67 -6.99
CA GLY A 140 0.24 10.13 -8.22
C GLY A 140 1.16 11.32 -7.99
N THR A 141 2.18 11.45 -8.82
CA THR A 141 3.14 12.57 -8.80
C THR A 141 2.85 13.51 -9.95
N TYR A 142 2.67 14.79 -9.64
CA TYR A 142 2.29 15.82 -10.61
C TYR A 142 3.18 17.05 -10.45
N VAL A 143 3.32 17.84 -11.51
CA VAL A 143 4.16 19.04 -11.52
C VAL A 143 3.28 20.25 -11.83
N ASN A 144 3.39 21.30 -11.03
CA ASN A 144 2.67 22.54 -11.29
C ASN A 144 3.42 23.43 -12.32
N PRO A 145 2.80 24.49 -12.85
CA PRO A 145 3.44 25.38 -13.85
C PRO A 145 4.74 26.04 -13.37
N SER A 146 4.93 26.19 -12.05
CA SER A 146 6.16 26.72 -11.46
C SER A 146 7.26 25.67 -11.30
N GLY A 147 7.03 24.43 -11.72
CA GLY A 147 7.99 23.32 -11.61
C GLY A 147 7.99 22.61 -10.26
N CYS A 148 7.07 22.92 -9.34
CA CYS A 148 6.99 22.23 -8.05
C CYS A 148 6.33 20.86 -8.21
N VAL A 149 6.94 19.84 -7.61
CA VAL A 149 6.45 18.45 -7.60
C VAL A 149 5.49 18.24 -6.43
N HIS A 150 4.33 17.64 -6.71
CA HIS A 150 3.31 17.30 -5.74
C HIS A 150 2.93 15.83 -5.84
N GLU A 151 3.19 15.08 -4.77
CA GLU A 151 2.63 13.74 -4.58
C GLU A 151 1.23 13.86 -3.99
N LEU A 152 0.20 13.43 -4.71
CA LEU A 152 -1.18 13.53 -4.29
C LEU A 152 -1.74 12.16 -3.96
N MET A 153 -2.55 12.10 -2.91
CA MET A 153 -3.47 11.00 -2.65
C MET A 153 -4.90 11.44 -2.98
N THR A 154 -5.63 10.62 -3.73
CA THR A 154 -7.01 10.92 -4.11
C THR A 154 -8.03 10.32 -3.14
N VAL A 155 -8.93 11.17 -2.65
CA VAL A 155 -9.98 10.78 -1.69
C VAL A 155 -11.34 11.34 -2.11
N SER A 156 -12.41 10.59 -1.82
CA SER A 156 -13.78 10.91 -2.18
C SER A 156 -14.47 11.84 -1.18
N LYS A 157 -14.01 11.89 0.07
CA LYS A 157 -14.56 12.74 1.12
C LYS A 157 -13.44 13.27 2.01
N THR A 158 -13.68 14.45 2.58
CA THR A 158 -12.80 15.08 3.56
C THR A 158 -13.61 15.76 4.65
N MET A 159 -13.05 15.84 5.84
CA MET A 159 -13.50 16.63 6.98
C MET A 159 -12.40 17.64 7.35
N ASN A 160 -12.76 18.71 8.07
CA ASN A 160 -11.80 19.72 8.54
C ASN A 160 -10.95 20.37 7.43
N ILE A 161 -11.52 20.53 6.23
CA ILE A 161 -10.91 21.21 5.08
C ILE A 161 -11.71 22.47 4.73
N VAL A 162 -11.01 23.57 4.46
CA VAL A 162 -11.57 24.82 3.95
C VAL A 162 -11.08 25.06 2.52
N LEU A 163 -11.97 25.50 1.63
CA LEU A 163 -11.64 25.86 0.26
C LEU A 163 -11.27 27.34 0.15
N ILE A 164 -10.21 27.63 -0.62
CA ILE A 164 -9.68 28.99 -0.79
C ILE A 164 -9.71 29.38 -2.26
N GLY A 165 -10.29 30.55 -2.54
CA GLY A 165 -10.33 31.12 -3.89
C GLY A 165 -11.43 30.55 -4.77
N ARG A 166 -11.36 30.88 -6.06
CA ARG A 166 -12.29 30.38 -7.08
C ARG A 166 -11.74 29.10 -7.70
N SER A 167 -12.64 28.26 -8.20
CA SER A 167 -12.26 27.07 -8.96
C SER A 167 -11.63 27.47 -10.30
N SER A 168 -10.57 26.77 -10.72
CA SER A 168 -9.88 26.99 -12.00
C SER A 168 -9.63 25.66 -12.73
N ALA A 169 -9.87 25.63 -14.04
CA ALA A 169 -9.51 24.49 -14.89
C ALA A 169 -8.08 24.60 -15.45
N GLU A 170 -7.41 25.72 -15.21
CA GLU A 170 -6.08 26.01 -15.75
C GLU A 170 -5.04 25.02 -15.21
N PHE A 171 -4.27 24.39 -16.09
CA PHE A 171 -3.25 23.39 -15.73
C PHE A 171 -3.74 22.26 -14.80
N SER A 172 -5.03 21.89 -14.90
CA SER A 172 -5.57 20.79 -14.10
C SER A 172 -4.91 19.46 -14.46
N TRP A 173 -4.46 18.73 -13.44
CA TRP A 173 -3.87 17.40 -13.60
C TRP A 173 -4.89 16.31 -13.90
N PHE A 174 -6.17 16.59 -13.70
CA PHE A 174 -7.27 15.67 -13.97
C PHE A 174 -8.16 16.28 -15.06
N PRO A 175 -7.99 15.87 -16.32
CA PRO A 175 -8.77 16.40 -17.43
C PRO A 175 -10.28 16.33 -17.16
N GLY A 176 -11.00 17.42 -17.46
CA GLY A 176 -12.43 17.53 -17.18
C GLY A 176 -12.78 17.98 -15.76
N TYR A 177 -11.79 18.22 -14.89
CA TYR A 177 -11.98 18.77 -13.55
C TYR A 177 -11.31 20.14 -13.39
N ALA A 178 -11.97 21.03 -12.66
CA ALA A 178 -11.40 22.27 -12.16
C ALA A 178 -11.00 22.11 -10.70
N TRP A 179 -9.89 22.72 -10.28
CA TRP A 179 -9.34 22.61 -8.94
C TRP A 179 -9.59 23.87 -8.10
N THR A 180 -9.75 23.68 -6.80
CA THR A 180 -9.81 24.74 -5.78
C THR A 180 -8.85 24.40 -4.64
N ILE A 181 -8.09 25.35 -4.14
CA ILE A 181 -7.10 25.12 -3.07
C ILE A 181 -7.80 24.69 -1.77
N CYS A 182 -7.22 23.70 -1.08
CA CYS A 182 -7.67 23.19 0.21
C CYS A 182 -6.66 23.54 1.30
N ARG A 183 -7.17 23.99 2.45
CA ARG A 183 -6.39 24.19 3.69
C ARG A 183 -7.01 23.42 4.85
N CYS A 184 -6.19 23.07 5.83
CA CYS A 184 -6.68 22.51 7.08
C CYS A 184 -7.48 23.59 7.84
N ALA A 185 -8.69 23.26 8.29
CA ALA A 185 -9.55 24.17 9.03
C ALA A 185 -8.98 24.60 10.40
N ARG A 186 -8.02 23.83 10.94
CA ARG A 186 -7.42 24.09 12.25
C ARG A 186 -6.13 24.90 12.18
N CYS A 187 -5.15 24.46 11.38
CA CYS A 187 -3.84 25.12 11.30
C CYS A 187 -3.66 26.03 10.08
N ASN A 188 -4.61 26.04 9.14
CA ASN A 188 -4.50 26.72 7.84
C ASN A 188 -3.38 26.21 6.92
N GLY A 189 -2.71 25.12 7.28
CA GLY A 189 -1.71 24.46 6.42
C GLY A 189 -2.31 24.03 5.09
N HIS A 190 -1.53 24.14 4.01
CA HIS A 190 -1.96 23.71 2.68
C HIS A 190 -2.11 22.18 2.62
N MET A 191 -3.28 21.70 2.23
CA MET A 191 -3.60 20.27 2.22
C MET A 191 -3.66 19.67 0.83
N GLY A 192 -3.83 20.49 -0.21
CA GLY A 192 -3.99 20.03 -1.59
C GLY A 192 -5.13 20.76 -2.30
N TRP A 193 -5.91 20.05 -3.11
CA TRP A 193 -6.94 20.64 -3.95
C TRP A 193 -8.22 19.81 -3.99
N LYS A 194 -9.37 20.48 -4.09
CA LYS A 194 -10.65 19.88 -4.46
C LYS A 194 -10.80 19.96 -5.97
N PHE A 195 -10.99 18.82 -6.61
CA PHE A 195 -11.30 18.70 -8.03
C PHE A 195 -12.81 18.56 -8.21
N SER A 196 -13.42 19.42 -9.02
CA SER A 196 -14.86 19.40 -9.31
C SER A 196 -15.08 19.32 -10.81
N CYS A 197 -16.00 18.47 -11.25
CA CYS A 197 -16.24 18.23 -12.66
C CYS A 197 -16.68 19.52 -13.37
N VAL A 198 -16.10 19.79 -14.53
CA VAL A 198 -16.52 20.88 -15.42
C VAL A 198 -17.70 20.44 -16.27
N ASP A 199 -17.73 19.16 -16.66
CA ASP A 199 -18.85 18.51 -17.34
C ASP A 199 -19.61 17.58 -16.38
N LYS A 200 -20.93 17.78 -16.25
CA LYS A 200 -21.82 17.00 -15.37
C LYS A 200 -21.92 15.51 -15.73
N LYS A 201 -21.38 15.10 -16.87
CA LYS A 201 -21.32 13.69 -17.29
C LYS A 201 -20.23 12.89 -16.57
N LEU A 202 -19.23 13.56 -15.99
CA LEU A 202 -18.11 12.87 -15.34
C LEU A 202 -18.50 12.36 -13.95
N ARG A 203 -17.85 11.25 -13.57
CA ARG A 203 -17.95 10.64 -12.25
C ARG A 203 -16.56 10.32 -11.72
N PRO A 204 -16.26 10.62 -10.44
CA PRO A 204 -17.13 11.30 -9.48
C PRO A 204 -17.35 12.79 -9.83
N GLU A 205 -18.42 13.42 -9.33
CA GLU A 205 -18.67 14.86 -9.57
C GLU A 205 -17.61 15.74 -8.92
N TRP A 206 -16.99 15.25 -7.84
CA TRP A 206 -15.82 15.87 -7.24
C TRP A 206 -15.04 14.84 -6.44
N PHE A 207 -13.79 15.18 -6.16
CA PHE A 207 -12.91 14.47 -5.24
C PHE A 207 -11.83 15.44 -4.76
N TRP A 208 -10.92 14.96 -3.90
CA TRP A 208 -9.79 15.75 -3.41
C TRP A 208 -8.49 15.05 -3.78
N GLY A 209 -7.50 15.83 -4.24
CA GLY A 209 -6.11 15.41 -4.33
C GLY A 209 -5.34 16.08 -3.19
N LEU A 210 -5.02 15.32 -2.16
CA LEU A 210 -4.35 15.80 -0.96
C LEU A 210 -2.85 15.54 -1.03
N CYS A 211 -2.02 16.54 -0.71
CA CYS A 211 -0.57 16.41 -0.71
C CYS A 211 -0.13 15.38 0.34
N ARG A 212 0.67 14.39 -0.08
CA ARG A 212 1.21 13.36 0.83
C ARG A 212 1.99 13.98 2.00
N SER A 213 2.80 15.00 1.73
CA SER A 213 3.57 15.72 2.75
C SER A 213 2.70 16.42 3.82
N SER A 214 1.44 16.69 3.49
CA SER A 214 0.46 17.33 4.39
C SER A 214 -0.37 16.30 5.17
N LEU A 215 -0.18 15.01 4.90
CA LEU A 215 -0.95 13.91 5.48
C LEU A 215 -0.07 12.98 6.29
N GLU A 216 -0.68 12.40 7.32
CA GLU A 216 -0.07 11.36 8.15
C GLU A 216 -1.09 10.28 8.50
N PRO A 217 -0.69 8.99 8.53
CA PRO A 217 -1.58 7.92 8.96
C PRO A 217 -1.91 8.02 10.46
N GLY A 218 -3.20 8.12 10.77
CA GLY A 218 -3.70 7.99 12.14
C GLY A 218 -3.91 6.53 12.52
N LEU A 219 -3.37 6.13 13.67
CA LEU A 219 -3.51 4.78 14.22
C LEU A 219 -4.82 4.65 15.01
N LYS A 220 -5.24 3.41 15.25
CA LYS A 220 -6.31 3.11 16.22
C LYS A 220 -5.84 3.49 17.63
N ILE A 221 -6.77 4.00 18.45
CA ILE A 221 -6.50 4.57 19.79
C ILE A 221 -5.70 3.60 20.69
N ASP A 222 -5.94 2.29 20.58
CA ASP A 222 -5.24 1.28 21.39
C ASP A 222 -3.76 1.05 20.98
N ASP A 223 -3.32 1.59 19.85
CA ASP A 223 -2.00 1.32 19.24
C ASP A 223 -1.02 2.53 19.30
N GLU A 224 -1.44 3.69 19.82
CA GLU A 224 -0.68 4.95 19.69
C GLU A 224 0.65 4.98 20.47
N ILE A 225 0.82 4.19 21.54
CA ILE A 225 1.93 4.39 22.48
C ILE A 225 3.23 3.65 22.08
N SER A 226 3.22 2.68 21.15
CA SER A 226 4.45 1.94 20.83
C SER A 226 4.49 1.16 19.51
N TRP A 227 3.49 1.32 18.63
CA TRP A 227 3.44 0.49 17.44
C TRP A 227 4.62 0.76 16.48
N LYS A 228 5.23 -0.32 15.99
CA LYS A 228 6.21 -0.29 14.90
C LYS A 228 5.79 -1.27 13.81
N PRO A 229 6.07 -0.94 12.53
CA PRO A 229 5.86 -1.86 11.43
C PRO A 229 6.56 -3.19 11.66
N VAL A 230 5.85 -4.28 11.37
CA VAL A 230 6.39 -5.64 11.52
C VAL A 230 7.20 -5.97 10.27
N LEU A 231 8.50 -6.21 10.45
CA LEU A 231 9.39 -6.71 9.39
C LEU A 231 9.19 -8.21 9.16
#